data_AF-A0A4R9BW34-F1
#
_entry.id   AF-A0A4R9BW34-F1
#
_cell.length_a   1.000
_cell.length_b   1.000
_cell.length_c   1.000
_cell.angle_alpha   90.00
_cell.angle_beta   90.00
_cell.angle_gamma   90.00
#
_symmetry.space_group_name_H-M   'P 1'
#
loop_
_entity.id
_entity.type
_entity.pdbx_description
1 polymer ?
#
loop_
_entity_poly.entity_id
_entity_poly.type
_entity_poly.pdbx_seq_one_letter_code
_entity_poly.pdbx_strand_id
1 'polypeptide(L)'
;MGVGDRILLDPGHTGLAALVWAEVEIVAFVPNPTTLPWNTGCDFPYRVGYSIPREPGDAAPPQRGTLWLSRVGSDLERAVRRIEHQPS
;
A
#
# COMPACT_ATOMS: atom_id res chain seq x y z
N MET A 1 -4.76 -8.70 -5.45
CA MET A 1 -4.96 -7.70 -4.39
C MET A 1 -6.26 -6.99 -4.66
N GLY A 2 -7.11 -6.84 -3.64
CA GLY A 2 -8.36 -6.11 -3.68
C GLY A 2 -8.56 -5.25 -2.45
N VAL A 3 -9.61 -4.44 -2.45
CA VAL A 3 -10.06 -3.71 -1.25
C VAL A 3 -10.41 -4.72 -0.16
N GLY A 4 -9.99 -4.43 1.07
CA GLY A 4 -10.12 -5.32 2.23
C GLY A 4 -8.92 -6.25 2.44
N ASP A 5 -8.10 -6.50 1.42
CA ASP A 5 -6.84 -7.24 1.62
C ASP A 5 -5.92 -6.50 2.61
N ARG A 6 -5.03 -7.25 3.25
CA ARG A 6 -4.00 -6.68 4.13
C ARG A 6 -2.63 -6.73 3.46
N ILE A 7 -1.84 -5.68 3.64
CA ILE A 7 -0.47 -5.58 3.17
C ILE A 7 0.47 -5.35 4.36
N LEU A 8 1.57 -6.11 4.41
CA LEU A 8 2.62 -5.92 5.41
C LEU A 8 3.63 -4.93 4.86
N LEU A 9 3.68 -3.75 5.48
CA LEU A 9 4.51 -2.63 5.08
C LEU A 9 5.83 -2.63 5.85
N ASP A 10 6.94 -2.53 5.11
CA ASP A 10 8.28 -2.34 5.66
C ASP A 10 8.56 -0.87 6.01
N PRO A 11 9.20 -0.59 7.14
CA PRO A 11 9.56 0.77 7.54
C PRO A 11 10.59 1.44 6.63
N GLY A 12 11.45 0.64 5.97
CA GLY A 12 12.31 1.14 4.91
C GLY A 12 11.44 1.66 3.78
N HIS A 13 11.43 2.98 3.59
CA HIS A 13 10.75 3.72 2.52
C HIS A 13 9.25 4.05 2.73
N THR A 14 8.65 3.71 3.87
CA THR A 14 7.27 4.11 4.21
C THR A 14 7.18 5.17 5.31
N GLY A 15 8.29 5.46 5.99
CA GLY A 15 8.30 6.37 7.15
C GLY A 15 7.66 5.78 8.41
N LEU A 16 7.45 4.45 8.42
CA LEU A 16 6.94 3.73 9.58
C LEU A 16 8.06 3.41 10.57
N ALA A 17 7.73 3.27 11.85
CA ALA A 17 8.70 2.91 12.88
C ALA A 17 9.01 1.40 12.93
N ALA A 18 8.13 0.57 12.37
CA ALA A 18 8.23 -0.89 12.37
C ALA A 18 7.45 -1.50 11.20
N LEU A 19 7.52 -2.83 11.05
CA LEU A 19 6.65 -3.59 10.16
C LEU A 19 5.20 -3.47 10.65
N VAL A 20 4.29 -3.09 9.75
CA VAL A 20 2.88 -2.87 10.11
C VAL A 20 1.96 -3.47 9.06
N TRP A 21 0.90 -4.14 9.52
CA TRP A 21 -0.20 -4.54 8.66
C TRP A 21 -1.12 -3.35 8.41
N ALA A 22 -1.31 -3.02 7.14
CA ALA A 22 -2.28 -2.03 6.69
C ALA A 22 -3.40 -2.70 5.89
N GLU A 23 -4.59 -2.11 5.94
CA GLU A 23 -5.75 -2.53 5.16
C GLU A 23 -5.78 -1.75 3.84
N VAL A 24 -6.05 -2.45 2.75
CA VAL A 24 -6.20 -1.86 1.43
C VAL A 24 -7.59 -1.23 1.32
N GLU A 25 -7.63 0.10 1.21
CA GLU A 25 -8.87 0.87 1.05
C GLU A 25 -9.17 1.12 -0.44
N ILE A 26 -8.14 1.22 -1.29
CA ILE A 26 -8.26 1.59 -2.71
C ILE A 26 -7.30 0.75 -3.56
N VAL A 27 -7.79 0.24 -4.68
CA VAL A 27 -6.96 -0.29 -5.77
C VAL A 27 -7.45 0.34 -7.08
N ALA A 28 -6.57 1.10 -7.76
CA ALA A 28 -6.88 1.71 -9.03
C ALA A 28 -5.79 1.37 -10.07
N PHE A 29 -6.22 0.92 -11.25
CA PHE A 29 -5.32 0.71 -12.39
C PHE A 29 -5.16 2.03 -13.16
N VAL A 30 -3.91 2.40 -13.44
CA VAL A 30 -3.55 3.58 -14.22
C VAL A 30 -2.79 3.11 -15.46
N PRO A 31 -3.40 3.19 -16.66
CA PRO A 31 -2.81 2.64 -17.89
C PRO A 31 -1.46 3.24 -18.29
N ASN A 32 -1.18 4.49 -17.90
CA ASN A 32 0.10 5.14 -18.14
C ASN A 32 0.48 6.02 -16.95
N PRO A 33 1.15 5.45 -15.93
CA PRO A 33 1.48 6.20 -14.72
C PRO A 33 2.80 7.00 -14.83
N THR A 34 3.47 6.98 -15.99
CA THR A 34 4.79 7.60 -16.19
C THR A 34 4.81 9.11 -15.96
N THR A 35 3.66 9.78 -16.04
CA THR A 35 3.53 11.21 -15.79
C THR A 35 3.32 11.55 -14.31
N LEU A 36 3.18 10.54 -13.45
CA LEU A 36 2.87 10.74 -12.04
C LEU A 36 4.18 10.83 -11.25
N PRO A 37 4.39 11.90 -10.47
CA PRO A 37 5.71 12.22 -9.93
C PRO A 37 6.23 11.18 -8.93
N TRP A 38 5.39 10.27 -8.44
CA TRP A 38 5.69 9.33 -7.37
C TRP A 38 5.64 7.87 -7.86
N ASN A 39 5.59 7.69 -9.19
CA ASN A 39 5.65 6.40 -9.83
C ASN A 39 6.95 6.30 -10.64
N THR A 40 7.69 5.22 -10.43
CA THR A 40 9.01 4.99 -11.04
C THR A 40 8.96 4.46 -12.48
N GLY A 41 7.78 4.30 -13.08
CA GLY A 41 7.64 3.94 -14.49
C GLY A 41 6.36 3.16 -14.81
N CYS A 42 6.20 2.70 -16.05
CA CYS A 42 5.02 1.93 -16.46
C CYS A 42 4.87 0.56 -15.77
N ASP A 43 5.92 0.09 -15.09
CA ASP A 43 5.99 -1.24 -14.46
C ASP A 43 5.12 -1.37 -13.19
N PHE A 44 4.65 -0.25 -12.63
CA PHE A 44 3.84 -0.20 -11.41
C PHE A 44 2.48 0.47 -11.65
N PRO A 45 1.58 -0.10 -12.46
CA PRO A 45 0.36 0.60 -12.87
C PRO A 45 -0.76 0.61 -11.83
N TYR A 46 -0.58 -0.05 -10.67
CA TYR A 46 -1.62 -0.12 -9.65
C TYR A 46 -1.34 0.86 -8.52
N ARG A 47 -2.18 1.89 -8.40
CA ARG A 47 -2.21 2.77 -7.23
C ARG A 47 -2.99 2.09 -6.11
N VAL A 48 -2.31 1.85 -4.99
CA VAL A 48 -2.89 1.20 -3.82
C VAL A 48 -2.92 2.19 -2.66
N GLY A 49 -4.12 2.53 -2.20
CA GLY A 49 -4.34 3.31 -0.98
C GLY A 49 -4.55 2.38 0.19
N TYR A 50 -3.93 2.70 1.34
CA TYR A 50 -4.03 1.88 2.53
C TYR A 50 -4.22 2.73 3.79
N SER A 51 -4.79 2.09 4.81
CA SER A 51 -4.89 2.62 6.17
C SER A 51 -4.23 1.68 7.17
N ILE A 52 -3.50 2.24 8.12
CA ILE A 52 -3.00 1.53 9.28
C ILE A 52 -4.07 1.67 10.38
N PRO A 53 -4.71 0.56 10.79
CA PRO A 53 -5.71 0.61 11.84
C PRO A 53 -5.05 1.05 13.16
N ARG A 54 -5.78 1.83 13.94
CA ARG A 54 -5.30 2.28 15.25
C ARG A 54 -5.37 1.17 16.27
N GLU A 55 -4.56 1.30 17.32
CA GLU A 55 -4.82 0.56 18.55
C GLU A 55 -6.14 1.04 19.19
N PRO A 56 -6.93 0.13 19.79
CA PRO A 56 -8.12 0.51 20.53
C PRO A 56 -7.80 1.55 21.61
N GLY A 57 -8.47 2.70 21.57
CA GLY A 57 -8.32 3.79 22.54
C GLY A 57 -7.44 4.96 22.08
N ASP A 58 -6.81 4.88 20.92
CA ASP A 58 -6.08 6.01 20.34
C ASP A 58 -7.05 7.03 19.70
N ALA A 59 -6.91 8.31 20.04
CA ALA A 59 -7.72 9.42 19.53
C ALA A 59 -7.20 10.07 18.23
N ALA A 60 -5.95 9.79 17.80
CA ALA A 60 -5.33 10.41 16.61
C ALA A 60 -5.70 9.74 15.27
N PRO A 61 -6.09 10.46 14.18
CA PRO A 61 -6.54 9.92 12.86
C PRO A 61 -5.78 8.67 12.38
N PRO A 62 -6.44 7.65 11.76
CA PRO A 62 -5.73 6.51 11.17
C PRO A 62 -4.67 7.01 10.19
N GLN A 63 -3.46 6.46 10.26
CA GLN A 63 -2.42 6.80 9.32
C GLN A 63 -2.76 6.19 7.95
N ARG A 64 -2.70 7.00 6.91
CA ARG A 64 -2.97 6.58 5.53
C ARG A 64 -1.77 6.83 4.64
N GLY A 65 -1.63 5.99 3.62
CA GLY A 65 -0.60 6.14 2.62
C GLY A 65 -1.03 5.65 1.25
N THR A 66 -0.14 5.81 0.29
CA THR A 66 -0.32 5.35 -1.09
C THR A 66 0.97 4.71 -1.57
N LEU A 67 0.85 3.58 -2.29
CA LEU A 67 1.93 2.93 -2.99
C LEU A 67 1.57 2.70 -4.46
N TRP A 68 2.59 2.52 -5.28
CA TRP A 68 2.48 2.08 -6.66
C TRP A 68 3.05 0.68 -6.79
N LEU A 69 2.19 -0.26 -7.16
CA LEU A 69 2.53 -1.68 -7.21
C LEU A 69 2.45 -2.22 -8.65
N SER A 70 3.24 -3.26 -8.88
CA SER A 70 3.16 -4.12 -10.04
C SER A 70 1.89 -4.98 -9.99
N ARG A 71 1.61 -5.70 -11.08
CA ARG A 71 0.47 -6.64 -11.14
C ARG A 71 0.52 -7.74 -10.08
N VAL A 72 1.71 -8.11 -9.62
CA VAL A 72 1.90 -9.13 -8.58
C VAL A 72 2.02 -8.53 -7.18
N GLY A 73 1.79 -7.22 -7.03
CA GLY A 73 1.75 -6.54 -5.74
C GLY A 73 3.11 -6.19 -5.15
N SER A 74 4.15 -6.15 -5.98
CA SER A 74 5.49 -5.70 -5.58
C SER A 74 5.71 -4.23 -5.95
N ASP A 75 6.50 -3.51 -5.16
CA ASP A 75 6.98 -2.17 -5.47
C ASP A 75 8.51 -2.15 -5.64
N LEU A 76 9.04 -1.05 -6.16
CA LEU A 76 10.47 -0.88 -6.39
C LEU A 76 11.29 -0.92 -5.09
N GLU A 77 10.77 -0.28 -4.05
CA GLU A 77 11.42 -0.10 -2.74
C GLU A 77 11.25 -1.32 -1.82
N ARG A 78 10.48 -2.31 -2.29
CA ARG A 78 10.08 -3.51 -1.54
C ARG A 78 9.41 -3.17 -0.21
N ALA A 79 8.67 -2.07 -0.16
CA ALA A 79 7.84 -1.66 0.95
C ALA A 79 6.77 -2.71 1.26
N VAL A 80 6.25 -3.44 0.25
CA VAL A 80 5.32 -4.54 0.49
C VAL A 80 6.07 -5.86 0.69
N ARG A 81 6.03 -6.40 1.91
CA ARG A 81 6.66 -7.68 2.28
C ARG A 81 5.74 -8.88 2.08
N ARG A 82 4.44 -8.68 2.30
CA ARG A 82 3.45 -9.74 2.22
C ARG A 82 2.08 -9.17 1.91
N ILE A 83 1.25 -9.97 1.24
CA ILE A 83 -0.15 -9.68 0.97
C ILE A 83 -0.97 -10.83 1.57
N GLU A 84 -1.98 -10.49 2.36
CA GLU A 84 -2.96 -11.42 2.91
C GLU A 84 -4.32 -11.10 2.31
N HIS A 85 -4.84 -12.04 1.52
CA HIS A 85 -6.16 -11.91 0.91
C HIS A 85 -7.24 -12.15 1.95
N GLN A 86 -8.14 -11.18 2.12
CA GLN A 86 -9.29 -11.39 3.01
C GLN A 86 -10.40 -12.12 2.24
N PRO A 87 -11.06 -13.11 2.85
CA PRO A 87 -12.23 -13.73 2.25
C PRO A 87 -13.33 -12.69 2.09
N SER A 88 -13.92 -12.64 0.91
CA SER A 88 -15.02 -11.74 0.54
C SER A 88 -16.34 -12.09 1.23
#